data_AF-A0A1I0M1M3-F1
#
_entry.id   AF-A0A1I0M1M3-F1
#
_cell.length_a   1.000
_cell.length_b   1.000
_cell.length_c   1.000
_cell.angle_alpha   90.00
_cell.angle_beta   90.00
_cell.angle_gamma   90.00
#
_symmetry.space_group_name_H-M   'P 1'
#
loop_
_entity.id
_entity.type
_entity.pdbx_description
1 polymer ?
#
loop_
_entity_poly.entity_id
_entity_poly.type
_entity_poly.pdbx_seq_one_letter_code
_entity_poly.pdbx_strand_id
1 'polypeptide(L)'
;MKAFIVYCHPSEESFTSHVRDAFIKGIVDSGNEYVLSDLYQMDFKTDMSEKEYLRDSNYSTEPCLEADVLAEQAKINAADAIIFIYPVFWTEAPAKLIGWFDRVFTYGFAYGPKTMKVLEKGLILCTAGNTTDKLEQFGLLPSMKKIMFGDRLFNRVKHTDFVVFGGMTRACPSRRDNWDENLATAYNRGLTLFSSTEVEFSLDGRHFVAINNSDSGEVSIQTVFCYHQKDKTVWAEYSGGDIIKGFLVGKIDTDNELQFTYQHINTSGELKTGSCHSVPRTENGKLRFYESWQWTSGPTGTSIIEEI
;
A
#
# COMPACT_ATOMS: atom_id res chain seq x y z
N MET A 1 17.65 7.82 10.72
CA MET A 1 16.19 7.68 10.95
C MET A 1 15.93 6.39 11.70
N LYS A 2 14.77 6.27 12.36
CA LYS A 2 14.44 5.11 13.19
C LYS A 2 13.26 4.32 12.64
N ALA A 3 13.48 3.02 12.43
CA ALA A 3 12.46 2.08 11.98
C ALA A 3 11.85 1.33 13.18
N PHE A 4 10.52 1.30 13.31
CA PHE A 4 9.85 0.40 14.24
C PHE A 4 9.39 -0.86 13.49
N ILE A 5 9.95 -2.01 13.85
CA ILE A 5 9.68 -3.30 13.23
C ILE A 5 8.79 -4.12 14.15
N VAL A 6 7.62 -4.50 13.68
CA VAL A 6 6.73 -5.47 14.32
C VAL A 6 6.88 -6.80 13.58
N TYR A 7 7.50 -7.77 14.23
CA TYR A 7 7.78 -9.09 13.69
C TYR A 7 6.86 -10.14 14.30
N CYS A 8 6.30 -11.01 13.47
CA CYS A 8 5.33 -12.01 13.91
C CYS A 8 5.61 -13.37 13.26
N HIS A 9 6.40 -14.21 13.93
CA HIS A 9 6.56 -15.62 13.59
C HIS A 9 6.89 -16.47 14.84
N PRO A 10 6.34 -17.69 14.99
CA PRO A 10 6.60 -18.54 16.16
C PRO A 10 7.95 -19.25 16.17
N SER A 11 8.71 -19.20 15.08
CA SER A 11 9.94 -19.98 14.89
C SER A 11 11.08 -19.11 14.37
N GLU A 12 12.23 -19.22 15.05
CA GLU A 12 13.51 -18.63 14.67
C GLU A 12 14.16 -19.35 13.48
N GLU A 13 13.75 -20.57 13.17
CA GLU A 13 14.22 -21.34 12.01
C GLU A 13 13.18 -21.30 10.87
N SER A 14 12.82 -20.09 10.44
CA SER A 14 11.82 -19.88 9.40
C SER A 14 12.33 -19.03 8.26
N PHE A 15 11.73 -19.11 7.08
CA PHE A 15 12.07 -18.16 6.03
C PHE A 15 11.78 -16.71 6.45
N THR A 16 10.71 -16.50 7.22
CA THR A 16 10.34 -15.18 7.75
C THR A 16 11.39 -14.62 8.70
N SER A 17 12.06 -15.44 9.53
CA SER A 17 13.20 -14.97 10.35
C SER A 17 14.38 -14.56 9.48
N HIS A 18 14.67 -15.30 8.40
CA HIS A 18 15.74 -14.90 7.46
C HIS A 18 15.40 -13.58 6.74
N VAL A 19 14.14 -13.35 6.37
CA VAL A 19 13.68 -12.06 5.82
C VAL A 19 13.85 -10.92 6.84
N ARG A 20 13.47 -11.15 8.11
CA ARG A 20 13.70 -10.20 9.22
C ARG A 20 15.18 -9.83 9.31
N ASP A 21 16.05 -10.83 9.36
CA ASP A 21 17.49 -10.63 9.59
C ASP A 21 18.14 -9.92 8.40
N ALA A 22 17.79 -10.29 7.17
CA ALA A 22 18.26 -9.62 5.96
C ALA A 22 17.81 -8.16 5.91
N PHE A 23 16.54 -7.88 6.21
CA PHE A 23 15.99 -6.53 6.23
C PHE A 23 16.65 -5.65 7.32
N ILE A 24 16.79 -6.18 8.54
CA ILE A 24 17.48 -5.48 9.64
C ILE A 24 18.93 -5.19 9.26
N LYS A 25 19.62 -6.16 8.64
CA LYS A 25 20.98 -5.95 8.15
C LYS A 25 21.05 -4.78 7.16
N GLY A 26 20.09 -4.67 6.24
CA GLY A 26 20.00 -3.54 5.31
C GLY A 26 19.85 -2.20 6.04
N ILE A 27 18.97 -2.13 7.06
CA ILE A 27 18.80 -0.91 7.87
C ILE A 27 20.12 -0.52 8.54
N VAL A 28 20.79 -1.46 9.19
CA VAL A 28 22.06 -1.21 9.90
C VAL A 28 23.16 -0.76 8.94
N ASP A 29 23.31 -1.44 7.80
CA ASP A 29 24.31 -1.11 6.78
C ASP A 29 24.07 0.29 6.17
N SER A 30 22.82 0.76 6.14
CA SER A 30 22.47 2.13 5.71
C SER A 30 22.76 3.22 6.76
N GLY A 31 23.24 2.85 7.95
CA GLY A 31 23.49 3.77 9.05
C GLY A 31 22.22 4.24 9.79
N ASN A 32 21.10 3.54 9.59
CA ASN A 32 19.83 3.84 10.26
C ASN A 32 19.62 2.95 11.49
N GLU A 33 18.73 3.38 12.38
CA GLU A 33 18.39 2.67 13.61
C GLU A 33 17.09 1.89 13.46
N TYR A 34 16.92 0.86 14.29
CA TYR A 34 15.66 0.16 14.42
C TYR A 34 15.32 -0.14 15.88
N VAL A 35 14.03 -0.37 16.13
CA VAL A 35 13.52 -1.02 17.33
C VAL A 35 12.62 -2.18 16.90
N LEU A 36 12.77 -3.33 17.54
CA LEU A 36 12.04 -4.56 17.20
C LEU A 36 11.05 -4.92 18.31
N SER A 37 9.82 -5.20 17.91
CA SER A 37 8.84 -5.97 18.70
C SER A 37 8.67 -7.33 18.05
N ASP A 38 9.33 -8.35 18.61
CA ASP A 38 9.07 -9.74 18.27
C ASP A 38 7.88 -10.23 19.11
N LEU A 39 6.70 -10.32 18.49
CA LEU A 39 5.45 -10.55 19.22
C LEU A 39 5.39 -11.93 19.88
N TYR A 40 6.10 -12.93 19.34
CA TYR A 40 6.16 -14.26 19.95
C TYR A 40 7.18 -14.29 21.08
N GLN A 41 8.36 -13.67 20.90
CA GLN A 41 9.36 -13.58 21.97
C GLN A 41 8.88 -12.76 23.16
N MET A 42 8.09 -11.71 22.90
CA MET A 42 7.48 -10.87 23.93
C MET A 42 6.31 -11.54 24.66
N ASP A 43 5.86 -12.70 24.18
CA ASP A 43 4.59 -13.32 24.56
C ASP A 43 3.44 -12.29 24.54
N PHE A 44 3.36 -11.51 23.46
CA PHE A 44 2.40 -10.41 23.38
C PHE A 44 0.97 -10.93 23.53
N LYS A 45 0.22 -10.37 24.49
CA LYS A 45 -1.18 -10.71 24.71
C LYS A 45 -2.00 -10.26 23.50
N THR A 46 -2.66 -11.20 22.83
CA THR A 46 -3.40 -10.94 21.60
C THR A 46 -4.83 -10.51 21.87
N ASP A 47 -5.44 -11.20 22.81
CA ASP A 47 -6.88 -11.13 22.99
C ASP A 47 -7.23 -9.82 23.69
N MET A 48 -8.04 -9.01 23.01
CA MET A 48 -8.64 -7.83 23.62
C MET A 48 -9.55 -8.28 24.77
N SER A 49 -9.31 -7.74 25.97
CA SER A 49 -10.22 -7.96 27.10
C SER A 49 -11.49 -7.15 26.97
N GLU A 50 -12.55 -7.55 27.69
CA GLU A 50 -13.79 -6.77 27.76
C GLU A 50 -13.55 -5.33 28.23
N LYS A 51 -12.62 -5.11 29.16
CA LYS A 51 -12.23 -3.77 29.63
C LYS A 51 -11.67 -2.92 28.49
N GLU A 52 -10.76 -3.47 27.68
CA GLU A 52 -10.19 -2.79 26.51
C GLU A 52 -11.26 -2.53 25.45
N TYR A 53 -12.14 -3.51 25.20
CA TYR A 53 -13.26 -3.36 24.27
C TYR A 53 -14.24 -2.26 24.70
N LEU A 54 -14.68 -2.26 25.96
CA LEU A 54 -15.63 -1.27 26.47
C LEU A 54 -15.04 0.13 26.47
N ARG A 55 -13.73 0.28 26.68
CA ARG A 55 -13.05 1.57 26.53
C ARG A 55 -13.19 2.10 25.10
N ASP A 56 -12.80 1.30 24.11
CA ASP A 56 -12.70 1.73 22.72
C ASP A 56 -14.06 1.82 22.01
N SER A 57 -14.98 0.89 22.29
CA SER A 57 -16.35 0.91 21.75
C SER A 57 -17.19 2.09 22.27
N ASN A 58 -16.89 2.59 23.47
CA ASN A 58 -17.52 3.79 24.03
C ASN A 58 -16.76 5.08 23.67
N TYR A 59 -15.76 5.02 22.80
CA TYR A 59 -14.95 6.19 22.42
C TYR A 59 -14.36 6.91 23.65
N SER A 60 -13.91 6.14 24.64
CA SER A 60 -13.35 6.63 25.89
C SER A 60 -11.82 6.59 25.86
N THR A 61 -11.19 7.53 26.56
CA THR A 61 -9.75 7.45 26.85
C THR A 61 -9.45 6.81 28.21
N GLU A 62 -10.49 6.53 29.00
CA GLU A 62 -10.46 5.90 30.32
C GLU A 62 -11.14 4.51 30.31
N PRO A 63 -10.66 3.54 31.12
CA PRO A 63 -9.48 3.62 31.97
C PRO A 63 -8.17 3.65 31.17
N CYS A 64 -7.06 3.97 31.84
CA CYS A 64 -5.72 3.92 31.25
C CYS A 64 -5.44 2.54 30.58
N LEU A 65 -4.73 2.59 29.46
CA LEU A 65 -4.32 1.43 28.67
C LEU A 65 -3.33 0.55 29.44
N GLU A 66 -3.29 -0.73 29.07
CA GLU A 66 -2.32 -1.68 29.62
C GLU A 66 -0.88 -1.29 29.24
N ALA A 67 0.08 -1.62 30.10
CA ALA A 67 1.46 -1.15 29.97
C ALA A 67 2.16 -1.65 28.69
N ASP A 68 1.81 -2.85 28.23
CA ASP A 68 2.30 -3.41 26.98
C ASP A 68 1.81 -2.61 25.76
N VAL A 69 0.54 -2.21 25.76
CA VAL A 69 -0.04 -1.33 24.72
C VAL A 69 0.66 0.02 24.70
N LEU A 70 0.84 0.66 25.85
CA LEU A 70 1.52 1.96 25.95
C LEU A 70 2.97 1.89 25.46
N ALA A 71 3.67 0.78 25.72
CA ALA A 71 5.04 0.58 25.23
C ALA A 71 5.10 0.52 23.69
N GLU A 72 4.14 -0.14 23.04
CA GLU A 72 4.06 -0.19 21.58
C GLU A 72 3.71 1.18 20.99
N GLN A 73 2.75 1.90 21.59
CA GLN A 73 2.39 3.27 21.18
C GLN A 73 3.58 4.24 21.30
N ALA A 74 4.40 4.11 22.34
CA ALA A 74 5.62 4.89 22.49
C ALA A 74 6.66 4.58 21.40
N LYS A 75 6.83 3.32 21.01
CA LYS A 75 7.72 2.94 19.90
C LYS A 75 7.26 3.53 18.57
N ILE A 76 5.95 3.53 18.31
CA ILE A 76 5.35 4.18 17.13
C ILE A 76 5.71 5.66 17.10
N ASN A 77 5.43 6.40 18.17
CA ASN A 77 5.67 7.85 18.21
C ASN A 77 7.17 8.23 18.18
N ALA A 78 8.05 7.33 18.62
CA ALA A 78 9.50 7.51 18.55
C ALA A 78 10.12 7.12 17.20
N ALA A 79 9.34 6.57 16.26
CA ALA A 79 9.83 6.10 14.97
C ALA A 79 9.53 7.09 13.83
N ASP A 80 10.24 6.89 12.71
CA ASP A 80 10.00 7.58 11.45
C ASP A 80 9.30 6.68 10.42
N ALA A 81 9.47 5.36 10.57
CA ALA A 81 8.79 4.35 9.76
C ALA A 81 8.29 3.19 10.62
N ILE A 82 7.21 2.55 10.18
CA ILE A 82 6.70 1.29 10.77
C ILE A 82 6.73 0.17 9.74
N ILE A 83 7.19 -1.01 10.15
CA ILE A 83 7.38 -2.16 9.28
C ILE A 83 6.74 -3.39 9.92
N PHE A 84 5.96 -4.12 9.14
CA PHE A 84 5.33 -5.37 9.57
C PHE A 84 5.94 -6.54 8.80
N ILE A 85 6.53 -7.49 9.53
CA ILE A 85 7.18 -8.68 8.96
C ILE A 85 6.46 -9.94 9.44
N TYR A 86 5.79 -10.67 8.54
CA TYR A 86 4.96 -11.82 8.93
C TYR A 86 4.70 -12.80 7.77
N PRO A 87 4.35 -14.07 8.03
CA PRO A 87 3.87 -14.98 7.01
C PRO A 87 2.38 -14.77 6.71
N VAL A 88 1.97 -14.87 5.45
CA VAL A 88 0.55 -14.83 5.07
C VAL A 88 -0.14 -16.12 5.53
N PHE A 89 -1.05 -16.00 6.50
CA PHE A 89 -1.93 -17.07 6.97
C PHE A 89 -3.36 -16.73 6.59
N TRP A 90 -3.98 -17.56 5.74
CA TRP A 90 -5.36 -17.35 5.26
C TRP A 90 -5.63 -15.98 4.61
N THR A 91 -4.70 -15.51 3.76
CA THR A 91 -4.80 -14.19 3.11
C THR A 91 -4.83 -13.03 4.11
N GLU A 92 -4.19 -13.22 5.25
CA GLU A 92 -4.11 -12.22 6.31
C GLU A 92 -2.81 -12.40 7.13
N ALA A 93 -2.52 -11.46 8.02
CA ALA A 93 -1.51 -11.59 9.05
C ALA A 93 -1.89 -12.66 10.10
N PRO A 94 -0.91 -13.26 10.80
CA PRO A 94 -1.19 -14.20 11.88
C PRO A 94 -2.00 -13.55 13.00
N ALA A 95 -2.85 -14.32 13.69
CA ALA A 95 -3.70 -13.84 14.79
C ALA A 95 -2.93 -13.04 15.85
N LYS A 96 -1.65 -13.37 16.09
CA LYS A 96 -0.78 -12.64 17.01
C LYS A 96 -0.56 -11.17 16.60
N LEU A 97 -0.39 -10.92 15.30
CA LEU A 97 -0.28 -9.57 14.76
C LEU A 97 -1.65 -8.89 14.62
N ILE A 98 -2.72 -9.65 14.35
CA ILE A 98 -4.09 -9.10 14.35
C ILE A 98 -4.46 -8.55 15.73
N GLY A 99 -4.23 -9.33 16.80
CA GLY A 99 -4.46 -8.88 18.17
C GLY A 99 -3.57 -7.69 18.57
N TRP A 100 -2.38 -7.53 17.97
CA TRP A 100 -1.58 -6.33 18.14
C TRP A 100 -2.26 -5.10 17.53
N PHE A 101 -2.83 -5.21 16.33
CA PHE A 101 -3.63 -4.10 15.77
C PHE A 101 -4.84 -3.80 16.65
N ASP A 102 -5.60 -4.81 17.06
CA ASP A 102 -6.80 -4.67 17.88
C ASP A 102 -6.50 -3.91 19.18
N ARG A 103 -5.40 -4.26 19.87
CA ARG A 103 -5.05 -3.69 21.17
C ARG A 103 -4.24 -2.40 21.11
N VAL A 104 -3.45 -2.16 20.06
CA VAL A 104 -2.53 -1.00 19.99
C VAL A 104 -3.17 0.19 19.26
N PHE A 105 -4.03 -0.04 18.27
CA PHE A 105 -4.67 1.03 17.50
C PHE A 105 -5.94 1.56 18.17
N THR A 106 -5.76 2.10 19.38
CA THR A 106 -6.88 2.46 20.24
C THR A 106 -7.52 3.81 19.90
N TYR A 107 -8.75 4.02 20.38
CA TYR A 107 -9.38 5.34 20.40
C TYR A 107 -8.53 6.35 21.21
N GLY A 108 -8.38 7.56 20.68
CA GLY A 108 -7.53 8.62 21.23
C GLY A 108 -6.04 8.47 20.87
N PHE A 109 -5.67 7.38 20.20
CA PHE A 109 -4.32 7.18 19.66
C PHE A 109 -4.34 7.09 18.13
N ALA A 110 -4.85 5.99 17.57
CA ALA A 110 -4.83 5.73 16.13
C ALA A 110 -6.04 6.31 15.38
N TYR A 111 -7.17 6.52 16.08
CA TYR A 111 -8.39 7.13 15.56
C TYR A 111 -9.09 8.00 16.63
N GLY A 112 -10.10 8.78 16.22
CA GLY A 112 -10.71 9.80 17.08
C GLY A 112 -9.80 11.02 17.26
N PRO A 113 -9.66 11.60 18.47
CA PRO A 113 -8.71 12.67 18.75
C PRO A 113 -7.28 12.11 18.77
N LYS A 114 -6.72 11.84 17.58
CA LYS A 114 -5.49 11.07 17.39
C LYS A 114 -4.27 11.72 18.06
N THR A 115 -3.51 10.93 18.81
CA THR A 115 -2.19 11.28 19.35
C THR A 115 -1.04 10.54 18.66
N MET A 116 -1.34 9.61 17.75
CA MET A 116 -0.35 8.92 16.93
C MET A 116 0.29 9.87 15.92
N LYS A 117 1.64 9.90 15.90
CA LYS A 117 2.44 10.60 14.88
C LYS A 117 2.14 10.02 13.50
N VAL A 118 1.95 10.88 12.50
CA VAL A 118 1.95 10.46 11.09
C VAL A 118 3.38 10.10 10.70
N LEU A 119 3.62 8.84 10.37
CA LEU A 119 4.95 8.34 10.02
C LEU A 119 5.29 8.66 8.57
N GLU A 120 6.58 8.78 8.25
CA GLU A 120 7.03 9.04 6.87
C GLU A 120 6.78 7.81 5.99
N LYS A 121 7.03 6.60 6.52
CA LYS A 121 6.95 5.36 5.73
C LYS A 121 6.31 4.19 6.49
N GLY A 122 5.59 3.37 5.76
CA GLY A 122 4.91 2.18 6.25
C GLY A 122 5.14 1.04 5.28
N LEU A 123 5.77 -0.04 5.73
CA LEU A 123 6.21 -1.12 4.85
C LEU A 123 5.64 -2.46 5.32
N ILE A 124 5.01 -3.18 4.42
CA ILE A 124 4.56 -4.55 4.67
C ILE A 124 5.52 -5.51 3.97
N LEU A 125 6.09 -6.42 4.75
CA LEU A 125 7.02 -7.45 4.30
C LEU A 125 6.43 -8.82 4.63
N CYS A 126 5.69 -9.43 3.70
CA CYS A 126 5.04 -10.71 3.97
C CYS A 126 5.65 -11.87 3.17
N THR A 127 5.82 -13.01 3.84
CA THR A 127 6.24 -14.26 3.17
C THR A 127 5.00 -15.06 2.79
N ALA A 128 4.99 -15.66 1.60
CA ALA A 128 3.82 -16.38 1.11
C ALA A 128 4.18 -17.73 0.49
N GLY A 129 3.32 -18.73 0.75
CA GLY A 129 3.44 -20.04 0.11
C GLY A 129 3.21 -19.98 -1.39
N ASN A 130 2.17 -19.24 -1.82
CA ASN A 130 1.88 -18.96 -3.23
C ASN A 130 2.88 -17.98 -3.83
N THR A 131 3.08 -18.03 -5.15
CA THR A 131 3.78 -16.98 -5.88
C THR A 131 2.98 -15.68 -5.87
N THR A 132 3.66 -14.54 -6.01
CA THR A 132 3.02 -13.22 -6.06
C THR A 132 1.98 -13.15 -7.18
N ASP A 133 2.29 -13.68 -8.36
CA ASP A 133 1.35 -13.72 -9.49
C ASP A 133 0.05 -14.45 -9.18
N LYS A 134 0.11 -15.58 -8.45
CA LYS A 134 -1.09 -16.29 -8.02
C LYS A 134 -1.90 -15.46 -7.04
N LEU A 135 -1.25 -14.80 -6.08
CA LEU A 135 -1.96 -13.95 -5.12
C LEU A 135 -2.66 -12.77 -5.82
N GLU A 136 -2.06 -12.20 -6.86
CA GLU A 136 -2.71 -11.19 -7.70
C GLU A 136 -3.85 -11.75 -8.52
N GLN A 137 -3.63 -12.86 -9.24
CA GLN A 137 -4.61 -13.50 -10.11
C GLN A 137 -5.92 -13.80 -9.39
N PHE A 138 -5.85 -14.24 -8.13
CA PHE A 138 -7.02 -14.58 -7.32
C PHE A 138 -7.54 -13.42 -6.45
N GLY A 139 -7.01 -12.20 -6.62
CA GLY A 139 -7.45 -11.02 -5.85
C GLY A 139 -7.04 -11.03 -4.37
N LEU A 140 -6.15 -11.93 -3.97
CA LEU A 140 -5.69 -12.09 -2.59
C LEU A 140 -4.72 -10.97 -2.19
N LEU A 141 -3.76 -10.62 -3.06
CA LEU A 141 -2.85 -9.50 -2.82
C LEU A 141 -3.59 -8.15 -2.76
N PRO A 142 -4.49 -7.81 -3.72
CA PRO A 142 -5.34 -6.63 -3.59
C PRO A 142 -6.14 -6.58 -2.29
N SER A 143 -6.67 -7.72 -1.83
CA SER A 143 -7.40 -7.80 -0.55
C SER A 143 -6.51 -7.46 0.64
N MET A 144 -5.31 -8.04 0.71
CA MET A 144 -4.33 -7.73 1.77
C MET A 144 -3.88 -6.28 1.72
N LYS A 145 -3.61 -5.72 0.53
CA LYS A 145 -3.28 -4.30 0.36
C LYS A 145 -4.42 -3.41 0.84
N LYS A 146 -5.68 -3.74 0.52
CA LYS A 146 -6.85 -2.95 0.94
C LYS A 146 -6.97 -2.90 2.47
N ILE A 147 -6.74 -4.00 3.17
CA ILE A 147 -6.77 -4.05 4.63
C ILE A 147 -5.58 -3.28 5.22
N MET A 148 -4.36 -3.56 4.76
CA MET A 148 -3.15 -2.93 5.31
C MET A 148 -3.07 -1.43 5.02
N PHE A 149 -3.38 -1.00 3.80
CA PHE A 149 -3.26 0.39 3.40
C PHE A 149 -4.55 1.18 3.59
N GLY A 150 -5.71 0.60 3.30
CA GLY A 150 -7.00 1.29 3.39
C GLY A 150 -7.53 1.42 4.82
N ASP A 151 -7.08 0.57 5.75
CA ASP A 151 -7.58 0.57 7.14
C ASP A 151 -6.44 0.76 8.15
N ARG A 152 -5.48 -0.16 8.21
CA ARG A 152 -4.44 -0.18 9.26
C ARG A 152 -3.47 1.00 9.16
N LEU A 153 -2.82 1.19 8.02
CA LEU A 153 -1.93 2.33 7.79
C LEU A 153 -2.76 3.58 7.47
N PHE A 154 -3.60 3.54 6.42
CA PHE A 154 -4.48 4.64 5.99
C PHE A 154 -3.77 6.00 6.06
N ASN A 155 -4.39 7.00 6.68
CA ASN A 155 -3.83 8.34 6.86
C ASN A 155 -2.83 8.47 8.03
N ARG A 156 -2.30 7.35 8.56
CA ARG A 156 -1.29 7.34 9.64
C ARG A 156 0.13 7.32 9.09
N VAL A 157 0.30 7.17 7.78
CA VAL A 157 1.58 7.09 7.10
C VAL A 157 1.52 7.88 5.79
N LYS A 158 2.60 8.57 5.41
CA LYS A 158 2.67 9.31 4.13
C LYS A 158 2.94 8.42 2.92
N HIS A 159 3.88 7.49 3.05
CA HIS A 159 4.28 6.59 1.96
C HIS A 159 4.15 5.13 2.37
N THR A 160 3.48 4.33 1.55
CA THR A 160 3.28 2.91 1.81
C THR A 160 3.91 2.04 0.72
N ASP A 161 4.42 0.87 1.11
CA ASP A 161 4.91 -0.14 0.17
C ASP A 161 4.59 -1.56 0.70
N PHE A 162 4.39 -2.51 -0.22
CA PHE A 162 3.98 -3.88 0.07
C PHE A 162 4.84 -4.86 -0.72
N VAL A 163 5.63 -5.65 -0.02
CA VAL A 163 6.52 -6.64 -0.63
C VAL A 163 6.06 -8.04 -0.24
N VAL A 164 5.81 -8.84 -1.26
CA VAL A 164 5.48 -10.26 -1.12
C VAL A 164 6.70 -11.09 -1.48
N PHE A 165 7.23 -11.81 -0.51
CA PHE A 165 8.24 -12.85 -0.72
C PHE A 165 7.53 -14.19 -1.01
N GLY A 166 7.03 -14.30 -2.24
CA GLY A 166 6.18 -15.40 -2.70
C GLY A 166 6.96 -16.65 -3.13
N GLY A 167 6.23 -17.75 -3.32
CA GLY A 167 6.79 -19.00 -3.85
C GLY A 167 7.58 -19.80 -2.82
N MET A 168 7.26 -19.65 -1.53
CA MET A 168 8.01 -20.25 -0.42
C MET A 168 7.48 -21.59 0.07
N THR A 169 6.38 -22.10 -0.53
CA THR A 169 5.89 -23.45 -0.21
C THR A 169 6.92 -24.50 -0.60
N ARG A 170 7.09 -25.53 0.23
CA ARG A 170 8.04 -26.64 -0.02
C ARG A 170 7.77 -27.38 -1.34
N ALA A 171 6.54 -27.30 -1.86
CA ALA A 171 6.15 -27.89 -3.13
C ALA A 171 6.48 -27.02 -4.36
N CYS A 172 6.96 -25.78 -4.18
CA CYS A 172 7.31 -24.90 -5.30
C CYS A 172 8.67 -25.31 -5.88
N PRO A 173 8.75 -25.66 -7.18
CA PRO A 173 10.02 -26.08 -7.78
C PRO A 173 11.11 -25.00 -7.73
N SER A 174 10.74 -23.74 -7.93
CA SER A 174 11.67 -22.60 -7.89
C SER A 174 11.92 -22.07 -6.48
N ARG A 175 11.48 -22.76 -5.41
CA ARG A 175 11.63 -22.27 -4.03
C ARG A 175 13.07 -21.90 -3.68
N ARG A 176 14.06 -22.66 -4.16
CA ARG A 176 15.47 -22.40 -3.88
C ARG A 176 15.94 -21.11 -4.55
N ASP A 177 15.63 -20.91 -5.82
CA ASP A 177 16.00 -19.70 -6.55
C ASP A 177 15.29 -18.48 -5.95
N ASN A 178 13.98 -18.61 -5.69
CA ASN A 178 13.19 -17.59 -5.01
C ASN A 178 13.75 -17.25 -3.62
N TRP A 179 14.42 -18.17 -2.92
CA TRP A 179 14.91 -17.94 -1.56
C TRP A 179 15.97 -16.83 -1.55
N ASP A 180 17.00 -16.98 -2.38
CA ASP A 180 18.12 -16.04 -2.42
C ASP A 180 17.68 -14.68 -2.99
N GLU A 181 16.84 -14.68 -4.04
CA GLU A 181 16.28 -13.46 -4.63
C GLU A 181 15.42 -12.67 -3.62
N ASN A 182 14.59 -13.37 -2.86
CA ASN A 182 13.76 -12.74 -1.84
C ASN A 182 14.61 -12.18 -0.68
N LEU A 183 15.67 -12.87 -0.26
CA LEU A 183 16.57 -12.36 0.78
C LEU A 183 17.37 -11.14 0.30
N ALA A 184 17.83 -11.13 -0.95
CA ALA A 184 18.45 -9.97 -1.56
C ALA A 184 17.47 -8.78 -1.62
N THR A 185 16.22 -9.05 -1.98
CA THR A 185 15.15 -8.03 -1.98
C THR A 185 14.89 -7.48 -0.57
N ALA A 186 14.80 -8.35 0.44
CA ALA A 186 14.62 -7.94 1.84
C ALA A 186 15.77 -7.05 2.32
N TYR A 187 17.02 -7.45 2.05
CA TYR A 187 18.21 -6.64 2.34
C TYR A 187 18.14 -5.27 1.68
N ASN A 188 17.89 -5.22 0.38
CA ASN A 188 17.83 -3.97 -0.39
C ASN A 188 16.72 -3.04 0.11
N ARG A 189 15.54 -3.59 0.46
CA ARG A 189 14.44 -2.81 1.06
C ARG A 189 14.81 -2.21 2.42
N GLY A 190 15.63 -2.89 3.21
CA GLY A 190 16.19 -2.33 4.44
C GLY A 190 17.20 -1.22 4.16
N LEU A 191 18.11 -1.45 3.20
CA LEU A 191 19.16 -0.53 2.79
C LEU A 191 18.60 0.80 2.26
N THR A 192 17.50 0.75 1.50
CA THR A 192 16.85 1.90 0.87
C THR A 192 15.61 2.39 1.63
N LEU A 193 15.39 1.92 2.87
CA LEU A 193 14.18 2.25 3.62
C LEU A 193 13.96 3.77 3.72
N PHE A 194 15.04 4.52 3.95
CA PHE A 194 15.04 5.97 4.15
C PHE A 194 15.78 6.75 3.06
N SER A 195 16.21 6.10 1.97
CA SER A 195 16.87 6.80 0.88
C SER A 195 15.86 7.62 0.07
N SER A 196 16.16 8.89 -0.14
CA SER A 196 15.47 9.78 -1.08
C SER A 196 15.94 9.48 -2.50
N THR A 197 15.63 8.30 -3.03
CA THR A 197 15.66 8.12 -4.49
C THR A 197 14.39 8.74 -5.06
N GLU A 198 14.55 9.40 -6.20
CA GLU A 198 13.60 10.25 -6.93
C GLU A 198 12.15 9.81 -6.82
N VAL A 199 11.24 10.78 -6.84
CA VAL A 199 9.79 10.60 -6.82
C VAL A 199 9.37 9.77 -8.05
N GLU A 200 9.47 8.45 -7.98
CA GLU A 200 8.55 7.55 -8.65
C GLU A 200 7.21 7.76 -7.95
N PHE A 201 6.39 8.65 -8.51
CA PHE A 201 5.00 8.70 -8.09
C PHE A 201 4.37 7.36 -8.52
N SER A 202 3.75 6.67 -7.56
CA SER A 202 2.87 5.54 -7.90
C SER A 202 1.48 6.07 -8.19
N LEU A 203 0.78 5.43 -9.11
CA LEU A 203 -0.64 5.61 -9.38
C LEU A 203 -1.52 4.59 -8.64
N ASP A 204 -0.92 3.57 -8.01
CA ASP A 204 -1.66 2.50 -7.36
C ASP A 204 -2.52 3.03 -6.20
N GLY A 205 -3.84 2.87 -6.32
CA GLY A 205 -4.81 3.30 -5.32
C GLY A 205 -5.15 4.80 -5.34
N ARG A 206 -4.70 5.55 -6.35
CA ARG A 206 -4.96 6.99 -6.45
C ARG A 206 -6.18 7.30 -7.29
N HIS A 207 -6.82 8.41 -6.97
CA HIS A 207 -8.08 8.83 -7.58
C HIS A 207 -7.90 10.17 -8.27
N PHE A 208 -8.46 10.30 -9.47
CA PHE A 208 -8.36 11.52 -10.27
C PHE A 208 -9.74 11.93 -10.80
N VAL A 209 -9.92 13.22 -11.07
CA VAL A 209 -11.10 13.77 -11.77
C VAL A 209 -10.67 14.67 -12.92
N ALA A 210 -11.48 14.75 -13.98
CA ALA A 210 -11.20 15.65 -15.09
C ALA A 210 -11.63 17.09 -14.75
N ILE A 211 -10.64 17.96 -14.51
CA ILE A 211 -10.88 19.37 -14.18
C ILE A 211 -10.99 20.25 -15.42
N ASN A 212 -10.51 19.77 -16.57
CA ASN A 212 -10.61 20.44 -17.87
C ASN A 212 -10.65 19.41 -18.99
N ASN A 213 -11.40 19.69 -20.06
CA ASN A 213 -11.48 18.86 -21.25
C ASN A 213 -11.90 19.69 -22.47
N SER A 214 -11.43 19.31 -23.66
CA SER A 214 -11.94 19.87 -24.92
C SER A 214 -13.38 19.43 -25.20
N ASP A 215 -14.13 20.23 -25.96
CA ASP A 215 -15.57 20.04 -26.25
C ASP A 215 -15.96 18.65 -26.80
N SER A 216 -15.03 17.97 -27.48
CA SER A 216 -15.23 16.63 -28.03
C SER A 216 -14.93 15.49 -27.04
N GLY A 217 -14.58 15.81 -25.79
CA GLY A 217 -14.31 14.87 -24.71
C GLY A 217 -15.54 14.61 -23.84
N GLU A 218 -15.66 13.40 -23.29
CA GLU A 218 -16.86 12.95 -22.55
C GLU A 218 -16.64 12.83 -21.03
N VAL A 219 -15.47 13.24 -20.52
CA VAL A 219 -15.17 13.16 -19.08
C VAL A 219 -15.17 14.54 -18.44
N SER A 220 -15.62 14.60 -17.18
CA SER A 220 -15.82 15.83 -16.42
C SER A 220 -15.38 15.69 -14.96
N ILE A 221 -15.61 16.72 -14.15
CA ILE A 221 -15.29 16.69 -12.71
C ILE A 221 -16.13 15.67 -11.93
N GLN A 222 -17.23 15.19 -12.51
CA GLN A 222 -18.04 14.10 -11.95
C GLN A 222 -17.51 12.71 -12.32
N THR A 223 -16.58 12.61 -13.28
CA THR A 223 -15.94 11.35 -13.67
C THR A 223 -14.73 11.09 -12.78
N VAL A 224 -14.79 10.03 -11.98
CA VAL A 224 -13.70 9.61 -11.09
C VAL A 224 -12.95 8.45 -11.72
N PHE A 225 -11.63 8.56 -11.78
CA PHE A 225 -10.71 7.51 -12.23
C PHE A 225 -10.03 6.87 -11.02
N CYS A 226 -10.16 5.55 -10.88
CA CYS A 226 -9.50 4.77 -9.85
C CYS A 226 -8.29 4.05 -10.47
N TYR A 227 -7.10 4.59 -10.26
CA TYR A 227 -5.88 4.08 -10.87
C TYR A 227 -5.25 2.95 -10.07
N HIS A 228 -4.61 2.06 -10.81
CA HIS A 228 -3.82 0.94 -10.35
C HIS A 228 -2.50 0.92 -11.12
N GLN A 229 -1.43 0.52 -10.45
CA GLN A 229 -0.12 0.40 -11.06
C GLN A 229 0.63 -0.81 -10.54
N LYS A 230 1.31 -1.50 -11.46
CA LYS A 230 2.32 -2.51 -11.16
C LYS A 230 3.50 -2.33 -12.11
N ASP A 231 4.67 -2.04 -11.55
CA ASP A 231 5.87 -1.67 -12.30
C ASP A 231 5.56 -0.52 -13.27
N LYS A 232 5.83 -0.73 -14.56
CA LYS A 232 5.51 0.19 -15.65
C LYS A 232 4.12 -0.03 -16.25
N THR A 233 3.30 -0.92 -15.71
CA THR A 233 1.93 -1.18 -16.21
C THR A 233 0.93 -0.39 -15.38
N VAL A 234 0.02 0.31 -16.05
CA VAL A 234 -1.01 1.14 -15.44
C VAL A 234 -2.38 0.75 -15.99
N TRP A 235 -3.39 0.69 -15.13
CA TRP A 235 -4.79 0.54 -15.53
C TRP A 235 -5.69 1.32 -14.60
N ALA A 236 -6.87 1.70 -15.07
CA ALA A 236 -7.86 2.36 -14.21
C ALA A 236 -9.26 1.97 -14.62
N GLU A 237 -10.16 1.96 -13.64
CA GLU A 237 -11.59 1.95 -13.86
C GLU A 237 -12.13 3.35 -13.62
N TYR A 238 -13.09 3.81 -14.42
CA TYR A 238 -13.66 5.15 -14.24
C TYR A 238 -15.16 5.18 -14.53
N SER A 239 -15.85 6.11 -13.87
CA SER A 239 -17.31 6.29 -14.00
C SER A 239 -17.75 7.63 -13.42
N GLY A 240 -18.95 8.07 -13.77
CA GLY A 240 -19.56 9.31 -13.30
C GLY A 240 -19.58 10.40 -14.37
N GLY A 241 -20.45 11.40 -14.17
CA GLY A 241 -20.86 12.31 -15.24
C GLY A 241 -21.63 11.56 -16.32
N ASP A 242 -21.22 11.70 -17.57
CA ASP A 242 -21.83 11.02 -18.71
C ASP A 242 -21.28 9.59 -18.93
N ILE A 243 -20.41 9.09 -18.05
CA ILE A 243 -19.79 7.77 -18.17
C ILE A 243 -20.46 6.76 -17.22
N ILE A 244 -21.07 5.71 -17.78
CA ILE A 244 -21.61 4.58 -17.00
C ILE A 244 -20.46 3.74 -16.44
N LYS A 245 -19.56 3.30 -17.32
CA LYS A 245 -18.41 2.47 -16.96
C LYS A 245 -17.31 2.59 -17.99
N GLY A 246 -16.09 2.85 -17.55
CA GLY A 246 -14.89 2.93 -18.36
C GLY A 246 -13.71 2.16 -17.78
N PHE A 247 -12.80 1.79 -18.66
CA PHE A 247 -11.54 1.11 -18.36
C PHE A 247 -10.43 1.69 -19.22
N LEU A 248 -9.25 1.86 -18.65
CA LEU A 248 -8.03 2.15 -19.38
C LEU A 248 -6.92 1.19 -18.99
N VAL A 249 -6.01 0.92 -19.93
CA VAL A 249 -4.80 0.13 -19.72
C VAL A 249 -3.66 0.69 -20.56
N GLY A 250 -2.47 0.74 -19.97
CA GLY A 250 -1.31 1.32 -20.60
C GLY A 250 -0.02 1.07 -19.84
N LYS A 251 0.96 1.91 -20.14
CA LYS A 251 2.31 1.84 -19.59
C LYS A 251 2.85 3.21 -19.21
N ILE A 252 3.83 3.21 -18.30
CA ILE A 252 4.69 4.34 -17.98
C ILE A 252 6.00 4.15 -18.76
N ASP A 253 6.44 5.16 -19.50
CA ASP A 253 7.68 5.11 -20.26
C ASP A 253 8.91 5.50 -19.42
N THR A 254 10.02 5.85 -20.08
CA THR A 254 11.27 6.24 -19.40
C THR A 254 11.25 7.66 -18.87
N ASP A 255 10.35 8.51 -19.36
CA ASP A 255 10.22 9.92 -18.98
C ASP A 255 9.11 10.11 -17.93
N ASN A 256 8.62 9.00 -17.35
CA ASN A 256 7.47 8.92 -16.46
C ASN A 256 6.15 9.35 -17.11
N GLU A 257 6.06 9.37 -18.44
CA GLU A 257 4.84 9.70 -19.16
C GLU A 257 4.00 8.45 -19.36
N LEU A 258 2.67 8.62 -19.37
CA LEU A 258 1.72 7.55 -19.54
C LEU A 258 1.30 7.45 -21.00
N GLN A 259 1.30 6.22 -21.52
CA GLN A 259 0.70 5.88 -22.80
C GLN A 259 -0.34 4.78 -22.57
N PHE A 260 -1.61 5.07 -22.82
CA PHE A 260 -2.69 4.12 -22.58
C PHE A 260 -3.75 4.13 -23.67
N THR A 261 -4.48 3.02 -23.74
CA THR A 261 -5.74 2.91 -24.47
C THR A 261 -6.89 2.87 -23.47
N TYR A 262 -8.03 3.42 -23.85
CA TYR A 262 -9.22 3.48 -23.00
C TYR A 262 -10.49 3.13 -23.77
N GLN A 263 -11.50 2.70 -23.03
CA GLN A 263 -12.82 2.37 -23.53
C GLN A 263 -13.89 2.63 -22.48
N HIS A 264 -15.09 3.06 -22.90
CA HIS A 264 -16.22 3.20 -21.99
C HIS A 264 -17.58 3.02 -22.67
N ILE A 265 -18.61 2.95 -21.85
CA ILE A 265 -20.01 3.12 -22.22
C ILE A 265 -20.52 4.43 -21.61
N ASN A 266 -21.05 5.33 -22.44
CA ASN A 266 -21.64 6.58 -21.97
C ASN A 266 -23.13 6.42 -21.62
N THR A 267 -23.76 7.44 -21.04
CA THR A 267 -25.17 7.44 -20.61
C THR A 267 -26.16 7.31 -21.78
N SER A 268 -25.72 7.57 -23.01
CA SER A 268 -26.48 7.32 -24.24
C SER A 268 -26.34 5.87 -24.75
N GLY A 269 -25.56 5.03 -24.05
CA GLY A 269 -25.34 3.64 -24.40
C GLY A 269 -24.33 3.43 -25.52
N GLU A 270 -23.58 4.46 -25.91
CA GLU A 270 -22.59 4.38 -26.96
C GLU A 270 -21.28 3.77 -26.45
N LEU A 271 -20.68 2.90 -27.26
CA LEU A 271 -19.37 2.32 -27.00
C LEU A 271 -18.29 3.22 -27.59
N LYS A 272 -17.41 3.75 -26.75
CA LYS A 272 -16.32 4.62 -27.18
C LYS A 272 -14.98 3.98 -26.83
N THR A 273 -13.99 4.20 -27.68
CA THR A 273 -12.60 3.73 -27.49
C THR A 273 -11.62 4.79 -27.98
N GLY A 274 -10.43 4.84 -27.39
CA GLY A 274 -9.37 5.77 -27.81
C GLY A 274 -8.02 5.47 -27.20
N SER A 275 -7.04 6.33 -27.50
CA SER A 275 -5.70 6.32 -26.92
C SER A 275 -5.36 7.68 -26.33
N CYS A 276 -4.45 7.70 -25.36
CA CYS A 276 -4.03 8.90 -24.67
C CYS A 276 -2.54 8.85 -24.38
N HIS A 277 -1.90 10.01 -24.52
CA HIS A 277 -0.59 10.32 -23.99
C HIS A 277 -0.76 11.34 -22.86
N SER A 278 -0.19 11.05 -21.69
CA SER A 278 -0.50 11.76 -20.45
C SER A 278 0.76 12.09 -19.68
N VAL A 279 1.02 13.38 -19.49
CA VAL A 279 2.26 13.92 -18.94
C VAL A 279 2.05 14.37 -17.49
N PRO A 280 2.76 13.79 -16.50
CA PRO A 280 2.61 14.12 -15.09
C PRO A 280 3.21 15.49 -14.74
N ARG A 281 2.59 16.20 -13.80
CA ARG A 281 3.15 17.36 -13.10
C ARG A 281 2.66 17.38 -11.66
N THR A 282 3.53 17.74 -10.73
CA THR A 282 3.14 18.01 -9.34
C THR A 282 2.85 19.50 -9.17
N GLU A 283 1.62 19.84 -8.83
CA GLU A 283 1.18 21.21 -8.60
C GLU A 283 0.42 21.31 -7.27
N ASN A 284 0.82 22.24 -6.40
CA ASN A 284 0.22 22.42 -5.07
C ASN A 284 0.16 21.13 -4.23
N GLY A 285 1.15 20.25 -4.36
CA GLY A 285 1.22 18.99 -3.61
C GLY A 285 0.31 17.87 -4.15
N LYS A 286 -0.40 18.10 -5.26
CA LYS A 286 -1.22 17.10 -5.95
C LYS A 286 -0.58 16.68 -7.26
N LEU A 287 -0.80 15.44 -7.68
CA LEU A 287 -0.45 15.03 -9.03
C LEU A 287 -1.53 15.45 -10.02
N ARG A 288 -1.10 16.03 -11.12
CA ARG A 288 -1.93 16.46 -12.23
C ARG A 288 -1.36 15.90 -13.53
N PHE A 289 -2.23 15.47 -14.43
CA PHE A 289 -1.82 15.00 -15.74
C PHE A 289 -2.35 15.90 -16.83
N TYR A 290 -1.50 16.16 -17.81
CA TYR A 290 -1.81 16.91 -19.02
C TYR A 290 -1.90 15.91 -20.16
N GLU A 291 -3.11 15.76 -20.69
CA GLU A 291 -3.46 14.65 -21.57
C GLU A 291 -3.69 15.15 -22.99
N SER A 292 -3.13 14.41 -23.95
CA SER A 292 -3.45 14.50 -25.38
C SER A 292 -4.07 13.18 -25.79
N TRP A 293 -5.35 13.19 -26.13
CA TRP A 293 -6.12 11.98 -26.43
C TRP A 293 -6.65 11.97 -27.86
N GLN A 294 -6.93 10.77 -28.35
CA GLN A 294 -7.46 10.50 -29.67
C GLN A 294 -8.56 9.43 -29.58
N TRP A 295 -9.76 9.74 -30.06
CA TRP A 295 -10.78 8.70 -30.27
C TRP A 295 -10.34 7.75 -31.39
N THR A 296 -10.58 6.44 -31.23
CA THR A 296 -10.26 5.41 -32.23
C THR A 296 -10.86 5.73 -33.59
N SER A 297 -12.09 6.25 -33.58
CA SER A 297 -12.81 6.72 -34.77
C SER A 297 -13.37 8.11 -34.47
N GLY A 298 -12.52 9.14 -34.50
CA GLY A 298 -13.00 10.48 -34.21
C GLY A 298 -11.90 11.54 -34.04
N PRO A 299 -12.26 12.69 -33.47
CA PRO A 299 -11.33 13.79 -33.26
C PRO A 299 -10.31 13.49 -32.16
N THR A 300 -9.26 14.28 -32.15
CA THR A 300 -8.32 14.40 -31.03
C THR A 300 -8.74 15.52 -30.10
N GLY A 301 -8.22 15.51 -28.88
CA GLY A 301 -8.47 16.56 -27.90
C GLY A 301 -7.44 16.56 -26.78
N THR A 302 -7.65 17.42 -25.80
CA THR A 302 -6.79 17.53 -24.63
C THR A 302 -7.61 17.60 -23.35
N SER A 303 -7.12 17.01 -22.28
CA SER A 303 -7.73 17.06 -20.95
C SER A 303 -6.69 17.33 -19.87
N ILE A 304 -7.18 17.73 -18.70
CA ILE A 304 -6.38 17.80 -17.49
C ILE A 304 -7.13 17.02 -16.41
N ILE A 305 -6.48 16.01 -15.83
CA ILE A 305 -6.99 15.30 -14.66
C ILE A 305 -6.15 15.64 -13.43
N GLU A 306 -6.79 15.77 -12.28
CA GLU A 306 -6.13 16.11 -11.00
C GLU A 306 -6.52 15.12 -9.91
N GLU A 307 -5.55 14.81 -9.05
CA GLU A 307 -5.73 14.01 -7.85
C GLU A 307 -6.71 14.63 -6.84
N ILE A 308 -7.57 13.79 -6.26
CA ILE A 308 -8.55 14.16 -5.22
C ILE A 308 -8.22 13.57 -3.86
#